data_AF-A0A9E0ZTA4-F1
#
_entry.id   AF-A0A9E0ZTA4-F1
#
_cell.length_a   1.000
_cell.length_b   1.000
_cell.length_c   1.000
_cell.angle_alpha   90.00
_cell.angle_beta   90.00
_cell.angle_gamma   90.00
#
_symmetry.space_group_name_H-M   'P 1'
#
loop_
_entity.id
_entity.type
_entity.pdbx_description
1 polymer ?
#
loop_
_entity_poly.entity_id
_entity_poly.type
_entity_poly.pdbx_seq_one_letter_code
_entity_poly.pdbx_strand_id
1 'polypeptide(L)'
;MSGSSFRYLIKEGFRNTWTNRMMSIASICVLLSCLVIIGSASMIFLNIESLVNKIEAENVIMVYIGDKTLAESNESDSLDIDSSITQEDIDKMGDELRAMSNVENVEFVSKEEAWDEQLATMEDAQAELFKEETDKIPLPNAYKVTVKDLSQFNQTVDEIKELDNIYTVRQNTDLAKKLDTLSRGISVIAIVIIAVLFVISLFIISNTIKLTVYSRRLEISIMKSVGATNSFVQLPFVVEGVILGIVSGVISLGAVWGIYELAVSRLGDVFSSIGLVPLEFNNYALIMLGVFVAIGILSGVGGSLITMRKYLNKEGSEISAI
;
A
#
# COMPACT_ATOMS: atom_id res chain seq x y z
N MET A 1 33.69 -15.47 -18.92
CA MET A 1 32.95 -16.74 -18.88
C MET A 1 32.34 -16.96 -20.26
N SER A 2 32.59 -18.10 -20.91
CA SER A 2 31.98 -18.39 -22.22
C SER A 2 30.48 -18.71 -22.04
N GLY A 3 29.64 -18.41 -23.04
CA GLY A 3 28.20 -18.70 -23.00
C GLY A 3 27.88 -20.19 -22.80
N SER A 4 28.76 -21.09 -23.26
CA SER A 4 28.64 -22.54 -23.04
C SER A 4 28.83 -22.92 -21.58
N SER A 5 29.78 -22.29 -20.87
CA SER A 5 30.03 -22.50 -19.45
C SER A 5 28.85 -22.02 -18.60
N PHE A 6 28.21 -20.92 -18.97
CA PHE A 6 27.04 -20.40 -18.26
C PHE A 6 25.82 -21.32 -18.41
N ARG A 7 25.53 -21.81 -19.63
CA ARG A 7 24.44 -22.78 -19.86
C ARG A 7 24.65 -24.08 -19.09
N TYR A 8 25.90 -24.54 -19.00
CA TYR A 8 26.25 -25.69 -18.17
C TYR A 8 25.90 -25.47 -16.70
N LEU A 9 26.30 -24.34 -16.11
CA LEU A 9 26.05 -24.01 -14.70
C LEU A 9 24.56 -23.85 -14.38
N ILE A 10 23.77 -23.30 -15.31
CA ILE A 10 22.31 -23.26 -15.17
C ILE A 10 21.75 -24.68 -15.13
N LYS A 11 22.14 -25.54 -16.08
CA LYS A 11 21.69 -26.93 -16.13
C LYS A 11 22.10 -27.69 -14.87
N GLU A 12 23.30 -27.43 -14.35
CA GLU A 12 23.80 -27.97 -13.09
C GLU A 12 22.91 -27.53 -11.92
N GLY A 13 22.54 -26.26 -11.84
CA GLY A 13 21.64 -25.72 -10.81
C GLY A 13 20.26 -26.40 -10.82
N PHE A 14 19.63 -26.54 -11.99
CA PHE A 14 18.37 -27.28 -12.15
C PHE A 14 18.51 -28.75 -11.73
N ARG A 15 19.59 -29.41 -12.18
CA ARG A 15 19.88 -30.79 -11.79
C ARG A 15 20.08 -30.90 -10.27
N ASN A 16 20.71 -29.90 -9.65
CA ASN A 16 20.95 -29.86 -8.21
C ASN A 16 19.63 -29.83 -7.43
N THR A 17 18.73 -28.92 -7.81
CA THR A 17 17.40 -28.79 -7.21
C THR A 17 16.61 -30.09 -7.30
N TRP A 18 16.69 -30.78 -8.45
CA TRP A 18 15.99 -32.05 -8.68
C TRP A 18 16.59 -33.22 -7.90
N THR A 19 17.92 -33.28 -7.81
CA THR A 19 18.61 -34.38 -7.10
C THR A 19 18.37 -34.28 -5.59
N ASN A 20 18.33 -33.06 -5.04
CA ASN A 20 18.05 -32.78 -3.62
C ASN A 20 16.58 -32.41 -3.35
N ARG A 21 15.64 -33.04 -4.06
CA ARG A 21 14.20 -32.70 -4.04
C ARG A 21 13.57 -32.58 -2.64
N MET A 22 13.96 -33.41 -1.67
CA MET A 22 13.38 -33.36 -0.32
C MET A 22 13.69 -32.03 0.39
N MET A 23 14.93 -31.55 0.26
CA MET A 23 15.39 -30.30 0.87
C MET A 23 14.83 -29.09 0.12
N SER A 24 14.80 -29.18 -1.21
CA SER A 24 14.17 -28.18 -2.08
C SER A 24 12.68 -28.00 -1.74
N ILE A 25 11.92 -29.09 -1.60
CA ILE A 25 10.49 -29.04 -1.27
C ILE A 25 10.26 -28.44 0.11
N ALA A 26 11.03 -28.88 1.12
CA ALA A 26 10.91 -28.31 2.47
C ALA A 26 11.14 -26.79 2.46
N SER A 27 12.15 -26.33 1.72
CA SER A 27 12.47 -24.90 1.59
C SER A 27 11.37 -24.13 0.88
N ILE A 28 10.84 -24.69 -0.22
CA ILE A 28 9.72 -24.11 -0.96
C ILE A 28 8.51 -23.98 -0.05
N CYS A 29 8.17 -24.99 0.77
CA CYS A 29 7.04 -24.93 1.69
C CYS A 29 7.18 -23.81 2.72
N VAL A 30 8.36 -23.64 3.34
CA VAL A 30 8.55 -22.59 4.33
C VAL A 30 8.57 -21.20 3.69
N LEU A 31 9.24 -21.03 2.54
CA LEU A 31 9.19 -19.78 1.76
C LEU A 31 7.76 -19.46 1.33
N LEU A 32 7.02 -20.48 0.91
CA LEU A 32 5.62 -20.36 0.53
C LEU A 32 4.80 -19.84 1.70
N SER A 33 4.94 -20.41 2.89
CA SER A 33 4.25 -19.93 4.09
C SER A 33 4.57 -18.47 4.39
N CYS A 34 5.84 -18.07 4.29
CA CYS A 34 6.25 -16.68 4.50
C CYS A 34 5.60 -15.74 3.48
N LEU A 35 5.67 -16.07 2.19
CA LEU A 35 5.10 -15.26 1.11
C LEU A 35 3.56 -15.22 1.16
N VAL A 36 2.91 -16.31 1.55
CA VAL A 36 1.45 -16.34 1.77
C VAL A 36 1.06 -15.40 2.90
N ILE A 37 1.81 -15.40 4.02
CA ILE A 37 1.57 -14.45 5.11
C ILE A 37 1.75 -13.01 4.62
N ILE A 38 2.81 -12.71 3.86
CA ILE A 38 3.04 -11.39 3.26
C ILE A 38 1.89 -10.99 2.35
N GLY A 39 1.47 -11.87 1.42
CA GLY A 39 0.42 -11.57 0.45
C GLY A 39 -0.94 -11.36 1.09
N SER A 40 -1.31 -12.22 2.04
CA SER A 40 -2.56 -12.10 2.80
C SER A 40 -2.57 -10.81 3.61
N ALA A 41 -1.48 -10.49 4.31
CA ALA A 41 -1.36 -9.23 5.05
C ALA A 41 -1.44 -8.03 4.10
N SER A 42 -0.74 -8.07 2.96
CA SER A 42 -0.78 -7.03 1.94
C SER A 42 -2.19 -6.80 1.41
N MET A 43 -2.97 -7.86 1.16
CA MET A 43 -4.36 -7.71 0.72
C MET A 43 -5.24 -7.10 1.79
N ILE A 44 -5.07 -7.49 3.05
CA ILE A 44 -5.77 -6.86 4.16
C ILE A 44 -5.42 -5.38 4.24
N PHE A 45 -4.14 -5.02 4.13
CA PHE A 45 -3.69 -3.64 4.16
C PHE A 45 -4.28 -2.81 3.01
N LEU A 46 -4.23 -3.29 1.77
CA LEU A 46 -4.81 -2.58 0.63
C LEU A 46 -6.33 -2.38 0.77
N ASN A 47 -7.04 -3.37 1.33
CA ASN A 47 -8.47 -3.23 1.60
C ASN A 47 -8.76 -2.21 2.71
N ILE A 48 -7.96 -2.20 3.79
CA ILE A 48 -8.09 -1.21 4.87
C ILE A 48 -7.74 0.19 4.35
N GLU A 49 -6.70 0.33 3.56
CA GLU A 49 -6.30 1.60 2.94
C GLU A 49 -7.41 2.12 2.02
N SER A 50 -7.99 1.26 1.18
CA SER A 50 -9.17 1.60 0.36
C SER A 50 -10.36 2.04 1.21
N LEU A 51 -10.62 1.39 2.35
CA LEU A 51 -11.66 1.79 3.29
C LEU A 51 -11.38 3.17 3.90
N VAL A 52 -10.16 3.37 4.38
CA VAL A 52 -9.74 4.65 4.96
C VAL A 52 -9.90 5.75 3.91
N ASN A 53 -9.40 5.56 2.69
CA ASN A 53 -9.52 6.52 1.59
C ASN A 53 -10.98 6.83 1.20
N LYS A 54 -11.90 5.87 1.34
CA LYS A 54 -13.34 6.13 1.14
C LYS A 54 -13.94 7.00 2.24
N ILE A 55 -13.64 6.71 3.49
CA ILE A 55 -14.07 7.53 4.64
C ILE A 55 -13.42 8.93 4.55
N GLU A 56 -12.20 9.00 4.01
CA GLU A 56 -11.50 10.24 3.72
C GLU A 56 -12.17 11.07 2.63
N ALA A 57 -12.65 10.43 1.55
CA ALA A 57 -13.40 11.13 0.50
C ALA A 57 -14.71 11.75 1.01
N GLU A 58 -15.30 11.17 2.05
CA GLU A 58 -16.45 11.73 2.78
C GLU A 58 -16.06 12.83 3.79
N ASN A 59 -14.78 12.94 4.15
CA ASN A 59 -14.28 14.01 5.02
C ASN A 59 -14.06 15.28 4.20
N VAL A 60 -15.16 15.99 3.98
CA VAL A 60 -15.17 17.16 3.11
C VAL A 60 -14.85 18.46 3.85
N ILE A 61 -14.10 19.33 3.19
CA ILE A 61 -13.93 20.72 3.57
C ILE A 61 -15.12 21.52 3.01
N MET A 62 -15.93 22.10 3.89
CA MET A 62 -17.00 23.02 3.51
C MET A 62 -16.45 24.45 3.53
N VAL A 63 -16.32 25.05 2.35
CA VAL A 63 -15.86 26.43 2.15
C VAL A 63 -17.09 27.30 1.96
N TYR A 64 -17.49 28.04 2.99
CA TYR A 64 -18.62 28.95 2.89
C TYR A 64 -18.17 30.28 2.28
N ILE A 65 -18.90 30.69 1.26
CA ILE A 65 -18.69 31.92 0.49
C ILE A 65 -19.30 33.08 1.27
N GLY A 66 -18.57 34.18 1.39
CA GLY A 66 -19.08 35.39 2.02
C GLY A 66 -17.99 36.41 2.26
N ASP A 67 -18.40 37.67 2.43
CA ASP A 67 -17.45 38.76 2.63
C ASP A 67 -16.69 38.54 3.95
N LYS A 68 -15.35 38.52 3.87
CA LYS A 68 -14.43 38.32 4.98
C LYS A 68 -14.61 39.39 6.07
N THR A 69 -15.10 40.58 5.71
CA THR A 69 -15.37 41.68 6.63
C THR A 69 -16.60 41.45 7.53
N LEU A 70 -17.55 40.62 7.10
CA LEU A 70 -18.74 40.23 7.89
C LEU A 70 -18.44 39.08 8.87
N ALA A 71 -17.36 38.31 8.66
CA ALA A 71 -16.97 37.20 9.52
C ALA A 71 -16.33 37.63 10.86
N GLU A 72 -15.74 38.83 10.90
CA GLU A 72 -15.06 39.36 12.11
C GLU A 72 -16.00 40.20 13.01
N SER A 73 -17.13 40.66 12.49
CA SER A 73 -18.17 41.32 13.26
C SER A 73 -19.12 40.29 13.89
N ASN A 74 -19.11 40.16 15.22
CA ASN A 74 -20.09 39.38 16.00
C ASN A 74 -21.52 40.00 15.95
N GLU A 75 -21.95 40.56 14.82
CA GLU A 75 -23.30 41.09 14.64
C GLU A 75 -24.20 39.98 14.09
N SER A 76 -25.17 39.58 14.91
CA SER A 76 -26.20 38.58 14.66
C SER A 76 -27.19 38.93 13.55
N ASP A 77 -26.89 39.90 12.68
CA ASP A 77 -27.69 40.22 11.49
C ASP A 77 -27.22 39.34 10.32
N SER A 78 -27.55 38.05 10.43
CA SER A 78 -27.22 36.97 9.49
C SER A 78 -27.96 37.03 8.14
N LEU A 79 -28.50 38.19 7.74
CA LEU A 79 -29.57 38.21 6.74
C LEU A 79 -29.14 38.39 5.29
N ASP A 80 -27.88 38.74 4.96
CA ASP A 80 -27.46 38.98 3.56
C ASP A 80 -25.94 38.75 3.33
N ILE A 81 -25.36 37.66 3.86
CA ILE A 81 -23.92 37.29 3.72
C ILE A 81 -23.47 37.19 2.24
N ASP A 82 -24.40 36.88 1.35
CA ASP A 82 -24.20 36.58 -0.08
C ASP A 82 -24.44 37.81 -0.99
N SER A 83 -25.00 38.90 -0.47
CA SER A 83 -25.47 40.04 -1.27
C SER A 83 -24.37 40.87 -1.94
N SER A 84 -23.12 40.70 -1.50
CA SER A 84 -21.96 41.49 -1.92
C SER A 84 -21.07 40.78 -2.94
N ILE A 85 -21.31 39.49 -3.22
CA ILE A 85 -20.45 38.65 -4.05
C ILE A 85 -21.13 38.41 -5.40
N THR A 86 -20.39 38.63 -6.49
CA THR A 86 -20.94 38.42 -7.85
C THR A 86 -20.84 36.95 -8.23
N GLN A 87 -21.74 36.46 -9.09
CA GLN A 87 -21.63 35.11 -9.66
C GLN A 87 -20.26 34.87 -10.34
N GLU A 88 -19.67 35.90 -10.94
CA GLU A 88 -18.32 35.82 -11.53
C GLU A 88 -17.24 35.54 -10.48
N ASP A 89 -17.39 36.05 -9.26
CA ASP A 89 -16.45 35.83 -8.16
C ASP A 89 -16.60 34.41 -7.59
N ILE A 90 -17.83 33.90 -7.53
CA ILE A 90 -18.14 32.50 -7.18
C ILE A 90 -17.46 31.56 -8.18
N ASP A 91 -17.67 31.78 -9.48
CA ASP A 91 -17.11 30.92 -10.54
C ASP A 91 -15.57 30.93 -10.52
N LYS A 92 -14.95 32.10 -10.34
CA LYS A 92 -13.48 32.22 -10.20
C LYS A 92 -12.95 31.43 -8.99
N MET A 93 -13.61 31.53 -7.84
CA MET A 93 -13.23 30.78 -6.64
C MET A 93 -13.33 29.26 -6.89
N GLY A 94 -14.38 28.81 -7.57
CA GLY A 94 -14.51 27.41 -7.97
C GLY A 94 -13.34 26.93 -8.85
N ASP A 95 -12.87 27.76 -9.77
CA ASP A 95 -11.72 27.43 -10.63
C ASP A 95 -10.38 27.46 -9.88
N GLU A 96 -10.20 28.40 -8.95
CA GLU A 96 -9.02 28.45 -8.07
C GLU A 96 -8.93 27.23 -7.16
N LEU A 97 -10.06 26.80 -6.58
CA LEU A 97 -10.15 25.58 -5.77
C LEU A 97 -9.81 24.34 -6.61
N ARG A 98 -10.30 24.24 -7.85
CA ARG A 98 -9.99 23.12 -8.76
C ARG A 98 -8.53 23.10 -9.21
N ALA A 99 -7.87 24.26 -9.24
CA ALA A 99 -6.47 24.38 -9.64
C ALA A 99 -5.49 23.92 -8.55
N MET A 100 -5.92 23.77 -7.30
CA MET A 100 -5.09 23.32 -6.19
C MET A 100 -4.62 21.87 -6.39
N SER A 101 -3.34 21.60 -6.12
CA SER A 101 -2.73 20.29 -6.38
C SER A 101 -3.39 19.15 -5.61
N ASN A 102 -3.79 19.41 -4.37
CA ASN A 102 -4.37 18.44 -3.45
C ASN A 102 -5.92 18.39 -3.46
N VAL A 103 -6.57 18.98 -4.46
CA VAL A 103 -8.03 18.95 -4.61
C VAL A 103 -8.44 17.92 -5.67
N GLU A 104 -9.32 16.99 -5.30
CA GLU A 104 -9.87 15.93 -6.16
C GLU A 104 -11.18 16.37 -6.80
N ASN A 105 -12.09 16.94 -6.01
CA ASN A 105 -13.41 17.38 -6.49
C ASN A 105 -13.84 18.67 -5.79
N VAL A 106 -14.57 19.51 -6.53
CA VAL A 106 -15.16 20.76 -6.06
C VAL A 106 -16.60 20.81 -6.55
N GLU A 107 -17.53 20.71 -5.60
CA GLU A 107 -18.97 20.74 -5.83
C GLU A 107 -19.55 22.05 -5.27
N PHE A 108 -20.31 22.78 -6.09
CA PHE A 108 -21.01 23.98 -5.63
C PHE A 108 -22.32 23.57 -4.98
N VAL A 109 -22.55 24.02 -3.75
CA VAL A 109 -23.79 23.80 -3.00
C VAL A 109 -24.45 25.15 -2.80
N SER A 110 -25.61 25.33 -3.42
CA SER A 110 -26.41 26.53 -3.25
C SER A 110 -26.99 26.60 -1.82
N LYS A 111 -27.25 27.81 -1.33
CA LYS A 111 -27.91 27.98 -0.02
C LYS A 111 -29.27 27.30 0.05
N GLU A 112 -30.02 27.28 -1.06
CA GLU A 112 -31.31 26.58 -1.16
C GLU A 112 -31.14 25.07 -1.01
N GLU A 113 -30.18 24.47 -1.72
CA GLU A 113 -29.88 23.05 -1.66
C GLU A 113 -29.36 22.62 -0.28
N ALA A 114 -28.46 23.40 0.31
CA ALA A 114 -27.95 23.17 1.66
C ALA A 114 -29.07 23.24 2.73
N TRP A 115 -30.05 24.12 2.52
CA TRP A 115 -31.20 24.28 3.41
C TRP A 115 -32.15 23.08 3.32
N ASP A 116 -32.45 22.63 2.10
CA ASP A 116 -33.27 21.44 1.88
C ASP A 116 -32.61 20.17 2.43
N GLU A 117 -31.30 20.01 2.25
CA GLU A 117 -30.54 18.88 2.82
C GLU A 117 -30.55 18.91 4.36
N GLN A 118 -30.35 20.09 4.95
CA GLN A 118 -30.39 20.25 6.41
C GLN A 118 -31.78 19.91 6.98
N LEU A 119 -32.86 20.34 6.33
CA LEU A 119 -34.23 20.04 6.75
C LEU A 119 -34.55 18.54 6.61
N ALA A 120 -34.00 17.86 5.61
CA ALA A 120 -34.18 16.42 5.40
C ALA A 120 -33.51 15.55 6.49
N THR A 121 -32.55 16.11 7.24
CA THR A 121 -31.92 15.42 8.40
C THR A 121 -32.68 15.61 9.71
N MET A 122 -33.68 16.48 9.74
CA MET A 122 -34.52 16.76 10.91
C MET A 122 -35.78 15.90 10.91
N GLU A 123 -36.44 15.82 12.06
CA GLU A 123 -37.77 15.23 12.16
C GLU A 123 -38.81 16.12 11.45
N ASP A 124 -39.75 15.53 10.70
CA ASP A 124 -40.67 16.24 9.79
C ASP A 124 -41.35 17.46 10.44
N ALA A 125 -41.82 17.33 11.68
CA ALA A 125 -42.50 18.40 12.42
C ALA A 125 -41.59 19.60 12.75
N GLN A 126 -40.29 19.36 12.93
CA GLN A 126 -39.30 20.41 13.16
C GLN A 126 -38.95 21.11 11.84
N ALA A 127 -38.78 20.32 10.78
CA ALA A 127 -38.48 20.85 9.44
C ALA A 127 -39.61 21.77 8.91
N GLU A 128 -40.87 21.38 9.14
CA GLU A 128 -42.04 22.17 8.73
C GLU A 128 -42.14 23.50 9.50
N LEU A 129 -41.82 23.49 10.79
CA LEU A 129 -41.79 24.69 11.64
C LEU A 129 -40.70 25.68 11.22
N PHE A 130 -39.52 25.19 10.85
CA PHE A 130 -38.45 26.05 10.30
C PHE A 130 -38.79 26.62 8.93
N LYS A 131 -39.52 25.88 8.08
CA LYS A 131 -40.01 26.39 6.78
C LYS A 131 -41.07 27.48 6.95
N GLU A 132 -41.90 27.41 7.99
CA GLU A 132 -42.95 28.41 8.27
C GLU A 132 -42.43 29.68 8.96
N GLU A 133 -41.43 29.57 9.86
CA GLU A 133 -40.91 30.74 10.60
C GLU A 133 -39.82 31.53 9.87
N THR A 134 -39.21 30.97 8.82
CA THR A 134 -38.00 31.54 8.21
C THR A 134 -38.26 32.06 6.78
N ASP A 135 -38.49 33.37 6.65
CA ASP A 135 -38.65 34.03 5.33
C ASP A 135 -37.33 34.14 4.53
N LYS A 136 -36.16 34.00 5.17
CA LYS A 136 -34.83 34.05 4.53
C LYS A 136 -33.93 32.90 4.96
N ILE A 137 -33.36 32.17 3.99
CA ILE A 137 -32.45 31.03 4.25
C ILE A 137 -31.19 31.52 5.00
N PRO A 138 -30.92 31.01 6.22
CA PRO A 138 -29.80 31.46 7.06
C PRO A 138 -28.47 30.75 6.72
N LEU A 139 -28.30 30.34 5.46
CA LEU A 139 -27.11 29.64 4.97
C LEU A 139 -26.49 30.44 3.81
N PRO A 140 -25.16 30.65 3.80
CA PRO A 140 -24.47 31.14 2.63
C PRO A 140 -24.22 30.02 1.60
N ASN A 141 -23.95 30.39 0.35
CA ASN A 141 -23.47 29.45 -0.66
C ASN A 141 -22.14 28.83 -0.21
N ALA A 142 -21.88 27.59 -0.63
CA ALA A 142 -20.66 26.90 -0.22
C ALA A 142 -20.06 26.07 -1.36
N TYR A 143 -18.75 25.87 -1.30
CA TYR A 143 -18.06 24.82 -2.03
C TYR A 143 -17.76 23.65 -1.11
N LYS A 144 -18.14 22.46 -1.57
CA LYS A 144 -17.82 21.17 -0.98
C LYS A 144 -16.55 20.66 -1.66
N VAL A 145 -15.42 20.69 -0.94
CA VAL A 145 -14.08 20.40 -1.49
C VAL A 145 -13.53 19.10 -0.93
N THR A 146 -13.34 18.12 -1.81
CA THR A 146 -12.72 16.82 -1.48
C THR A 146 -11.23 16.85 -1.80
N VAL A 147 -10.40 16.47 -0.84
CA VAL A 147 -8.94 16.44 -0.99
C VAL A 147 -8.43 15.08 -1.50
N LYS A 148 -7.24 15.06 -2.10
CA LYS A 148 -6.57 13.84 -2.58
C LYS A 148 -5.77 13.12 -1.49
N ASP A 149 -5.01 13.89 -0.70
CA ASP A 149 -4.04 13.41 0.26
C ASP A 149 -4.27 14.09 1.62
N LEU A 150 -4.64 13.28 2.62
CA LEU A 150 -4.88 13.77 3.98
C LEU A 150 -3.61 14.19 4.72
N SER A 151 -2.44 13.69 4.32
CA SER A 151 -1.18 14.13 4.92
C SER A 151 -0.93 15.62 4.65
N GLN A 152 -1.51 16.15 3.57
CA GLN A 152 -1.47 17.55 3.18
C GLN A 152 -2.75 18.33 3.59
N PHE A 153 -3.70 17.70 4.27
CA PHE A 153 -5.01 18.28 4.59
C PHE A 153 -4.92 19.65 5.26
N ASN A 154 -4.09 19.79 6.31
CA ASN A 154 -3.95 21.08 7.00
C ASN A 154 -3.36 22.16 6.09
N GLN A 155 -2.39 21.80 5.26
CA GLN A 155 -1.77 22.72 4.31
C GLN A 155 -2.80 23.19 3.28
N THR A 156 -3.58 22.27 2.71
CA THR A 156 -4.64 22.61 1.76
C THR A 156 -5.71 23.49 2.39
N VAL A 157 -6.07 23.24 3.64
CA VAL A 157 -7.04 24.09 4.35
C VAL A 157 -6.48 25.49 4.58
N ASP A 158 -5.20 25.61 4.94
CA ASP A 158 -4.57 26.91 5.16
C ASP A 158 -4.43 27.68 3.84
N GLU A 159 -4.09 27.00 2.73
CA GLU A 159 -4.12 27.57 1.37
C GLU A 159 -5.55 28.02 0.97
N ILE A 160 -6.58 27.24 1.29
CA ILE A 160 -7.98 27.63 1.03
C ILE A 160 -8.34 28.90 1.83
N LYS A 161 -7.98 29.00 3.11
CA LYS A 161 -8.29 30.19 3.93
C LYS A 161 -7.63 31.48 3.44
N GLU A 162 -6.57 31.37 2.64
CA GLU A 162 -5.88 32.52 2.05
C GLU A 162 -6.63 33.13 0.86
N LEU A 163 -7.58 32.41 0.26
CA LEU A 163 -8.39 32.93 -0.84
C LEU A 163 -9.32 34.06 -0.38
N ASP A 164 -9.62 34.97 -1.30
CA ASP A 164 -10.56 36.07 -1.08
C ASP A 164 -12.02 35.57 -1.08
N ASN A 165 -12.91 36.32 -0.42
CA ASN A 165 -14.36 36.05 -0.36
C ASN A 165 -14.77 34.72 0.31
N ILE A 166 -13.93 34.22 1.23
CA ILE A 166 -14.26 33.10 2.11
C ILE A 166 -14.71 33.62 3.46
N TYR A 167 -15.91 33.22 3.86
CA TYR A 167 -16.51 33.53 5.16
C TYR A 167 -15.97 32.59 6.24
N THR A 168 -16.09 31.28 6.04
CA THR A 168 -15.54 30.29 6.96
C THR A 168 -15.26 28.98 6.27
N VAL A 169 -14.21 28.28 6.71
CA VAL A 169 -13.88 26.92 6.28
C VAL A 169 -14.21 25.97 7.42
N ARG A 170 -15.25 25.14 7.25
CA ARG A 170 -15.53 24.05 8.19
C ARG A 170 -14.84 22.78 7.72
N GLN A 171 -14.10 22.17 8.62
CA GLN A 171 -13.31 20.97 8.37
C GLN A 171 -13.36 20.05 9.59
N ASN A 172 -13.26 18.74 9.37
CA ASN A 172 -13.09 17.79 10.47
C ASN A 172 -11.62 17.38 10.61
N THR A 173 -10.80 18.33 11.08
CA THR A 173 -9.35 18.16 11.21
C THR A 173 -8.97 17.01 12.14
N ASP A 174 -9.75 16.78 13.19
CA ASP A 174 -9.47 15.71 14.15
C ASP A 174 -9.69 14.33 13.54
N LEU A 175 -10.75 14.14 12.74
CA LEU A 175 -10.94 12.91 11.99
C LEU A 175 -9.83 12.73 10.94
N ALA A 176 -9.51 13.79 10.19
CA ALA A 176 -8.45 13.74 9.18
C ALA A 176 -7.10 13.30 9.78
N LYS A 177 -6.67 13.96 10.87
CA LYS A 177 -5.41 13.63 11.55
C LYS A 177 -5.39 12.21 12.11
N LYS A 178 -6.54 11.72 12.61
CA LYS A 178 -6.66 10.35 13.13
C LYS A 178 -6.53 9.32 12.01
N LEU A 179 -7.19 9.52 10.88
CA LEU A 179 -7.13 8.63 9.71
C LEU A 179 -5.73 8.59 9.10
N ASP A 180 -5.09 9.75 8.91
CA ASP A 180 -3.72 9.87 8.42
C ASP A 180 -2.71 9.18 9.37
N THR A 181 -2.85 9.38 10.68
CA THR A 181 -1.99 8.70 11.67
C THR A 181 -2.20 7.19 11.67
N LEU A 182 -3.44 6.72 11.49
CA LEU A 182 -3.77 5.31 11.40
C LEU A 182 -3.20 4.67 10.12
N SER A 183 -3.37 5.33 8.97
CA SER A 183 -2.80 4.91 7.69
C SER A 183 -1.28 4.77 7.77
N ARG A 184 -0.58 5.81 8.25
CA ARG A 184 0.88 5.75 8.46
C ARG A 184 1.30 4.65 9.41
N GLY A 185 0.58 4.47 10.52
CA GLY A 185 0.85 3.39 11.49
C GLY A 185 0.77 2.01 10.85
N ILE A 186 -0.26 1.79 10.03
CA ILE A 186 -0.47 0.55 9.27
C ILE A 186 0.66 0.32 8.27
N SER A 187 1.05 1.34 7.48
CA SER A 187 2.15 1.21 6.51
C SER A 187 3.49 0.85 7.19
N VAL A 188 3.79 1.46 8.34
CA VAL A 188 5.00 1.16 9.10
C VAL A 188 5.00 -0.31 9.58
N ILE A 189 3.88 -0.79 10.12
CA ILE A 189 3.74 -2.18 10.55
C ILE A 189 3.94 -3.14 9.37
N ALA A 190 3.35 -2.84 8.21
CA ALA A 190 3.51 -3.65 7.00
C ALA A 190 4.99 -3.77 6.58
N ILE A 191 5.72 -2.66 6.55
CA ILE A 191 7.15 -2.64 6.20
C ILE A 191 7.97 -3.48 7.19
N VAL A 192 7.69 -3.36 8.49
CA VAL A 192 8.38 -4.14 9.54
C VAL A 192 8.14 -5.64 9.36
N ILE A 193 6.91 -6.06 9.09
CA ILE A 193 6.57 -7.47 8.86
C ILE A 193 7.33 -8.01 7.63
N ILE A 194 7.35 -7.25 6.52
CA ILE A 194 8.07 -7.63 5.30
C ILE A 194 9.57 -7.78 5.59
N ALA A 195 10.17 -6.84 6.32
CA ALA A 195 11.58 -6.89 6.66
C ALA A 195 11.94 -8.12 7.50
N VAL A 196 11.14 -8.45 8.52
CA VAL A 196 11.35 -9.63 9.37
C VAL A 196 11.22 -10.93 8.55
N LEU A 197 10.18 -11.04 7.72
CA LEU A 197 9.97 -12.22 6.88
C LEU A 197 11.05 -12.36 5.80
N PHE A 198 11.60 -11.26 5.29
CA PHE A 198 12.76 -11.29 4.41
C PHE A 198 13.99 -11.89 5.09
N VAL A 199 14.29 -11.49 6.34
CA VAL A 199 15.41 -12.07 7.11
C VAL A 199 15.20 -13.56 7.38
N ILE A 200 13.96 -13.97 7.71
CA ILE A 200 13.61 -15.37 7.90
C ILE A 200 13.84 -16.17 6.60
N SER A 201 13.40 -15.64 5.46
CA SER A 201 13.60 -16.26 4.15
C SER A 201 15.08 -16.48 3.82
N LEU A 202 15.93 -15.46 4.10
CA LEU A 202 17.38 -15.56 3.94
C LEU A 202 17.98 -16.67 4.79
N PHE A 203 17.52 -16.81 6.03
CA PHE A 203 18.01 -17.84 6.95
C PHE A 203 17.65 -19.24 6.47
N ILE A 204 16.41 -19.45 6.03
CA ILE A 204 15.93 -20.74 5.51
C ILE A 204 16.76 -21.16 4.29
N ILE A 205 16.89 -20.28 3.31
CA ILE A 205 17.64 -20.55 2.08
C ILE A 205 19.11 -20.83 2.41
N SER A 206 19.72 -20.02 3.28
CA SER A 206 21.10 -20.24 3.71
C SER A 206 21.30 -21.63 4.31
N ASN A 207 20.34 -22.11 5.10
CA ASN A 207 20.43 -23.41 5.73
C ASN A 207 20.30 -24.56 4.71
N THR A 208 19.39 -24.42 3.74
CA THR A 208 19.23 -25.36 2.64
C THR A 208 20.48 -25.45 1.79
N ILE A 209 21.03 -24.29 1.38
CA ILE A 209 22.26 -24.25 0.58
C ILE A 209 23.42 -24.86 1.36
N LYS A 210 23.55 -24.60 2.67
CA LYS A 210 24.59 -25.23 3.49
C LYS A 210 24.50 -26.75 3.44
N LEU A 211 23.30 -27.31 3.52
CA LEU A 211 23.07 -28.75 3.50
C LEU A 211 23.35 -29.35 2.11
N THR A 212 22.94 -28.65 1.04
CA THR A 212 23.26 -29.03 -0.34
C THR A 212 24.77 -28.96 -0.64
N VAL A 213 25.48 -27.99 -0.06
CA VAL A 213 26.95 -27.88 -0.17
C VAL A 213 27.63 -29.04 0.56
N TYR A 214 27.18 -29.35 1.77
CA TYR A 214 27.75 -30.44 2.57
C TYR A 214 27.63 -31.81 1.89
N SER A 215 26.51 -32.08 1.21
CA SER A 215 26.30 -33.31 0.45
C SER A 215 27.20 -33.41 -0.80
N ARG A 216 27.63 -32.27 -1.35
CA ARG A 216 28.50 -32.17 -2.54
C ARG A 216 29.94 -31.75 -2.25
N ARG A 217 30.36 -31.73 -0.98
CA ARG A 217 31.69 -31.22 -0.58
C ARG A 217 32.85 -31.85 -1.35
N LEU A 218 32.81 -33.16 -1.62
CA LEU A 218 33.88 -33.87 -2.32
C LEU A 218 34.00 -33.43 -3.79
N GLU A 219 32.87 -33.19 -4.46
CA GLU A 219 32.85 -32.65 -5.82
C GLU A 219 33.43 -31.23 -5.86
N ILE A 220 33.06 -30.42 -4.86
CA ILE A 220 33.59 -29.06 -4.70
C ILE A 220 35.11 -29.09 -4.46
N SER A 221 35.61 -29.97 -3.59
CA SER A 221 37.04 -30.12 -3.34
C SER A 221 37.81 -30.47 -4.62
N ILE A 222 37.29 -31.42 -5.42
CA ILE A 222 37.92 -31.79 -6.70
C ILE A 222 37.97 -30.59 -7.65
N MET A 223 36.85 -29.86 -7.81
CA MET A 223 36.81 -28.65 -8.65
C MET A 223 37.81 -27.59 -8.19
N LYS A 224 37.98 -27.41 -6.87
CA LYS A 224 38.95 -26.48 -6.29
C LYS A 224 40.39 -26.92 -6.54
N SER A 225 40.69 -28.23 -6.43
CA SER A 225 42.04 -28.77 -6.66
C SER A 225 42.50 -28.63 -8.12
N VAL A 226 41.57 -28.62 -9.08
CA VAL A 226 41.88 -28.40 -10.50
C VAL A 226 41.86 -26.91 -10.90
N GLY A 227 41.75 -25.99 -9.93
CA GLY A 227 41.88 -24.55 -10.16
C GLY A 227 40.58 -23.78 -10.45
N ALA A 228 39.40 -24.33 -10.14
CA ALA A 228 38.14 -23.61 -10.34
C ALA A 228 38.04 -22.34 -9.47
N THR A 229 37.54 -21.26 -10.07
CA THR A 229 37.31 -19.98 -9.38
C THR A 229 36.15 -20.09 -8.38
N ASN A 230 36.18 -19.28 -7.32
CA ASN A 230 35.11 -19.28 -6.31
C ASN A 230 33.74 -19.00 -6.93
N SER A 231 33.65 -18.08 -7.90
CA SER A 231 32.41 -17.78 -8.61
C SER A 231 31.90 -18.96 -9.44
N PHE A 232 32.78 -19.74 -10.07
CA PHE A 232 32.38 -20.92 -10.84
C PHE A 232 31.73 -21.99 -9.95
N VAL A 233 32.28 -22.21 -8.76
CA VAL A 233 31.72 -23.14 -7.76
C VAL A 233 30.44 -22.60 -7.12
N GLN A 234 30.29 -21.27 -6.99
CA GLN A 234 29.13 -20.63 -6.37
C GLN A 234 27.88 -20.59 -7.25
N LEU A 235 28.05 -20.39 -8.56
CA LEU A 235 26.94 -20.14 -9.49
C LEU A 235 25.83 -21.21 -9.48
N PRO A 236 26.11 -22.53 -9.44
CA PRO A 236 25.05 -23.54 -9.40
C PRO A 236 24.12 -23.40 -8.19
N PHE A 237 24.66 -23.01 -7.03
CA PHE A 237 23.90 -22.80 -5.80
C PHE A 237 23.10 -21.48 -5.81
N VAL A 238 23.61 -20.46 -6.51
CA VAL A 238 22.85 -19.22 -6.75
C VAL A 238 21.65 -19.51 -7.66
N VAL A 239 21.85 -20.27 -8.73
CA VAL A 239 20.77 -20.71 -9.63
C VAL A 239 19.73 -21.55 -8.87
N GLU A 240 20.17 -22.49 -8.03
CA GLU A 240 19.27 -23.26 -7.16
C GLU A 240 18.43 -22.35 -6.26
N GLY A 241 19.05 -21.38 -5.57
CA GLY A 241 18.33 -20.41 -4.73
C GLY A 241 17.31 -19.59 -5.52
N VAL A 242 17.66 -19.14 -6.73
CA VAL A 242 16.74 -18.43 -7.63
C VAL A 242 15.55 -19.29 -8.05
N ILE A 243 15.78 -20.56 -8.40
CA ILE A 243 14.70 -21.50 -8.76
C ILE A 243 13.74 -21.69 -7.59
N LEU A 244 14.26 -21.93 -6.38
CA LEU A 244 13.43 -22.08 -5.18
C LEU A 244 12.61 -20.81 -4.90
N GLY A 245 13.20 -19.63 -5.06
CA GLY A 245 12.55 -18.34 -4.89
C GLY A 245 11.42 -18.09 -5.92
N ILE A 246 11.67 -18.36 -7.20
CA ILE A 246 10.66 -18.18 -8.26
C ILE A 246 9.51 -19.16 -8.07
N VAL A 247 9.81 -20.44 -7.84
CA VAL A 247 8.79 -21.48 -7.69
C VAL A 247 7.92 -21.21 -6.47
N SER A 248 8.52 -20.85 -5.34
CA SER A 248 7.74 -20.46 -4.15
C SER A 248 6.88 -19.22 -4.42
N GLY A 249 7.40 -18.18 -5.07
CA GLY A 249 6.64 -16.98 -5.41
C GLY A 249 5.40 -17.25 -6.27
N VAL A 250 5.55 -18.06 -7.32
CA VAL A 250 4.42 -18.42 -8.20
C VAL A 250 3.36 -19.23 -7.45
N ILE A 251 3.77 -20.24 -6.67
CA ILE A 251 2.83 -21.07 -5.92
C ILE A 251 2.14 -20.26 -4.83
N SER A 252 2.87 -19.37 -4.14
CA SER A 252 2.32 -18.48 -3.12
C SER A 252 1.26 -17.54 -3.68
N LEU A 253 1.45 -16.99 -4.89
CA LEU A 253 0.42 -16.16 -5.51
C LEU A 253 -0.90 -16.93 -5.67
N GLY A 254 -0.83 -18.16 -6.19
CA GLY A 254 -2.01 -19.02 -6.33
C GLY A 254 -2.66 -19.36 -4.99
N ALA A 255 -1.86 -19.59 -3.95
CA ALA A 255 -2.36 -19.83 -2.60
C ALA A 255 -3.04 -18.59 -2.00
N VAL A 256 -2.44 -17.40 -2.14
CA VAL A 256 -3.03 -16.13 -1.66
C VAL A 256 -4.33 -15.84 -2.41
N TRP A 257 -4.36 -16.02 -3.74
CA TRP A 257 -5.57 -15.88 -4.54
C TRP A 257 -6.68 -16.80 -4.02
N GLY A 258 -6.39 -18.10 -3.82
CA GLY A 258 -7.38 -19.04 -3.31
C GLY A 258 -7.88 -18.71 -1.90
N ILE A 259 -6.99 -18.25 -1.01
CA ILE A 259 -7.35 -17.81 0.34
C ILE A 259 -8.23 -16.55 0.27
N TYR A 260 -7.88 -15.60 -0.59
CA TYR A 260 -8.60 -14.34 -0.73
C TYR A 260 -10.01 -14.56 -1.29
N GLU A 261 -10.14 -15.33 -2.37
CA GLU A 261 -11.43 -15.65 -2.99
C GLU A 261 -12.34 -16.41 -2.00
N LEU A 262 -11.76 -17.34 -1.24
CA LEU A 262 -12.47 -18.04 -0.19
C LEU A 262 -12.93 -17.08 0.92
N ALA A 263 -12.07 -16.16 1.36
CA ALA A 263 -12.43 -15.16 2.36
C ALA A 263 -13.57 -14.25 1.88
N VAL A 264 -13.49 -13.73 0.65
CA VAL A 264 -14.52 -12.87 0.06
C VAL A 264 -15.84 -13.62 -0.11
N SER A 265 -15.82 -14.87 -0.59
CA SER A 265 -17.06 -15.65 -0.75
C SER A 265 -17.76 -16.00 0.57
N ARG A 266 -17.01 -16.12 1.68
CA ARG A 266 -17.55 -16.49 3.00
C ARG A 266 -17.89 -15.29 3.87
N LEU A 267 -17.21 -14.17 3.67
CA LEU A 267 -17.37 -12.95 4.46
C LEU A 267 -18.00 -11.80 3.67
N GLY A 268 -18.38 -12.03 2.41
CA GLY A 268 -18.96 -11.01 1.53
C GLY A 268 -20.18 -10.32 2.13
N ASP A 269 -21.06 -11.08 2.78
CA ASP A 269 -22.25 -10.52 3.45
C ASP A 269 -21.86 -9.66 4.67
N VAL A 270 -20.79 -10.02 5.37
CA VAL A 270 -20.27 -9.23 6.50
C VAL A 270 -19.65 -7.94 5.98
N PHE A 271 -18.88 -8.01 4.88
CA PHE A 271 -18.28 -6.85 4.25
C PHE A 271 -19.34 -5.88 3.71
N SER A 272 -20.35 -6.37 2.99
CA SER A 272 -21.42 -5.52 2.47
C SER A 272 -22.24 -4.87 3.59
N SER A 273 -22.47 -5.57 4.71
CA SER A 273 -23.18 -5.03 5.88
C SER A 273 -22.47 -3.85 6.55
N ILE A 274 -21.15 -3.73 6.40
CA ILE A 274 -20.34 -2.61 6.93
C ILE A 274 -19.89 -1.63 5.84
N GLY A 275 -20.50 -1.68 4.65
CA GLY A 275 -20.20 -0.78 3.53
C GLY A 275 -18.85 -1.07 2.85
N LEU A 276 -18.24 -2.22 3.13
CA LEU A 276 -16.97 -2.63 2.52
C LEU A 276 -17.21 -3.32 1.18
N VAL A 277 -16.58 -2.79 0.14
CA VAL A 277 -16.47 -3.44 -1.17
C VAL A 277 -15.05 -3.99 -1.30
N PRO A 278 -14.86 -5.33 -1.26
CA PRO A 278 -13.55 -5.94 -1.39
C PRO A 278 -12.89 -5.57 -2.72
N LEU A 279 -11.58 -5.30 -2.68
CA LEU A 279 -10.82 -5.03 -3.88
C LEU A 279 -10.74 -6.27 -4.78
N GLU A 280 -10.73 -6.06 -6.10
CA GLU A 280 -10.52 -7.15 -7.05
C GLU A 280 -9.06 -7.61 -7.00
N PHE A 281 -8.84 -8.90 -6.68
CA PHE A 281 -7.50 -9.46 -6.58
C PHE A 281 -6.70 -9.31 -7.87
N ASN A 282 -7.36 -9.42 -9.02
CA ASN A 282 -6.74 -9.43 -10.33
C ASN A 282 -5.95 -8.14 -10.63
N ASN A 283 -6.40 -7.00 -10.10
CA ASN A 283 -5.74 -5.70 -10.28
C ASN A 283 -4.35 -5.65 -9.62
N TYR A 284 -4.16 -6.42 -8.53
CA TYR A 284 -2.92 -6.45 -7.77
C TYR A 284 -2.08 -7.70 -8.00
N ALA A 285 -2.64 -8.72 -8.65
CA ALA A 285 -2.00 -10.02 -8.84
C ALA A 285 -0.63 -9.93 -9.53
N LEU A 286 -0.51 -9.12 -10.60
CA LEU A 286 0.73 -8.99 -11.36
C LEU A 286 1.82 -8.28 -10.54
N ILE A 287 1.45 -7.19 -9.87
CA ILE A 287 2.36 -6.45 -8.99
C ILE A 287 2.83 -7.35 -7.84
N MET A 288 1.91 -8.07 -7.20
CA MET A 288 2.21 -9.02 -6.13
C MET A 288 3.14 -10.14 -6.60
N LEU A 289 2.91 -10.71 -7.78
CA LEU A 289 3.81 -11.71 -8.37
C LEU A 289 5.21 -11.14 -8.57
N GLY A 290 5.31 -9.91 -9.09
CA GLY A 290 6.58 -9.20 -9.26
C GLY A 290 7.34 -9.06 -7.94
N VAL A 291 6.64 -8.64 -6.88
CA VAL A 291 7.22 -8.50 -5.53
C VAL A 291 7.64 -9.86 -4.96
N PHE A 292 6.82 -10.90 -5.09
CA PHE A 292 7.14 -12.24 -4.59
C PHE A 292 8.35 -12.84 -5.29
N VAL A 293 8.42 -12.73 -6.62
CA VAL A 293 9.57 -13.17 -7.40
C VAL A 293 10.80 -12.35 -7.02
N ALA A 294 10.69 -11.04 -6.85
CA ALA A 294 11.80 -10.20 -6.41
C ALA A 294 12.33 -10.62 -5.04
N ILE A 295 11.45 -10.78 -4.04
CA ILE A 295 11.81 -11.24 -2.70
C ILE A 295 12.44 -12.64 -2.75
N GLY A 296 11.87 -13.57 -3.52
CA GLY A 296 12.38 -14.92 -3.70
C GLY A 296 13.76 -14.93 -4.36
N ILE A 297 13.99 -14.13 -5.39
CA ILE A 297 15.30 -14.01 -6.05
C ILE A 297 16.32 -13.36 -5.11
N LEU A 298 15.97 -12.26 -4.45
CA LEU A 298 16.87 -11.54 -3.55
C LEU A 298 17.29 -12.41 -2.36
N SER A 299 16.34 -13.12 -1.76
CA SER A 299 16.61 -14.06 -0.67
C SER A 299 17.39 -15.29 -1.16
N GLY A 300 17.07 -15.81 -2.36
CA GLY A 300 17.77 -16.90 -3.05
C GLY A 300 19.24 -16.59 -3.29
N VAL A 301 19.50 -15.50 -4.01
CA VAL A 301 20.85 -15.03 -4.33
C VAL A 301 21.60 -14.66 -3.06
N GLY A 302 20.99 -13.85 -2.17
CA GLY A 302 21.60 -13.40 -0.93
C GLY A 302 22.00 -14.56 -0.02
N GLY A 303 21.07 -15.49 0.25
CA GLY A 303 21.31 -16.66 1.09
C GLY A 303 22.40 -17.59 0.53
N SER A 304 22.38 -17.84 -0.79
CA SER A 304 23.39 -18.65 -1.46
C SER A 304 24.78 -18.01 -1.41
N LEU A 305 24.89 -16.72 -1.69
CA LEU A 305 26.17 -16.00 -1.71
C LEU A 305 26.78 -15.92 -0.31
N ILE A 306 26.00 -15.56 0.71
CA ILE A 306 26.47 -15.47 2.10
C ILE A 306 27.02 -16.82 2.57
N THR A 307 26.28 -17.90 2.29
CA THR A 307 26.63 -19.24 2.73
C THR A 307 27.87 -19.76 2.03
N MET A 308 27.93 -19.67 0.70
CA MET A 308 29.06 -20.17 -0.07
C MET A 308 30.34 -19.39 0.17
N ARG A 309 30.24 -18.06 0.32
CA ARG A 309 31.41 -17.22 0.64
C ARG A 309 32.01 -17.62 1.99
N LYS A 310 31.17 -17.88 2.98
CA LYS A 310 31.62 -18.37 4.30
C LYS A 310 32.24 -19.77 4.23
N TYR A 311 31.66 -20.67 3.44
CA TYR A 311 32.18 -22.03 3.25
C TYR A 311 33.56 -22.03 2.57
N LEU A 312 33.68 -21.36 1.42
CA LEU A 312 34.91 -21.33 0.62
C LEU A 312 36.07 -20.62 1.33
N ASN A 313 35.79 -19.58 2.14
CA ASN A 313 36.82 -18.92 2.93
C ASN A 313 37.36 -19.82 4.06
N LYS A 314 36.52 -20.70 4.62
CA LYS A 314 36.91 -21.59 5.73
C LYS A 314 37.76 -22.77 5.22
N GLU A 315 37.26 -23.51 4.22
CA GLU A 315 37.99 -24.67 3.67
C GLU A 315 39.14 -24.28 2.74
N GLY A 316 39.07 -23.13 2.06
CA GLY A 316 40.18 -22.62 1.26
C GLY A 316 41.43 -22.29 2.11
N SER A 317 41.24 -21.96 3.39
CA SER A 317 42.34 -21.76 4.32
C SER A 317 43.00 -23.07 4.76
N GLU A 318 42.23 -24.15 4.92
CA GLU A 318 42.74 -25.47 5.31
C GLU A 318 43.48 -26.16 4.16
N ILE A 319 43.02 -26.00 2.91
CA ILE A 319 43.67 -26.58 1.73
C ILE A 319 44.95 -25.81 1.35
N SER A 320 45.03 -24.51 1.62
CA SER A 320 46.25 -23.72 1.37
C SER A 320 47.32 -23.87 2.46
N ALA A 321 46.98 -24.49 3.60
CA ALA A 321 47.89 -24.70 4.73
C ALA A 321 48.57 -26.08 4.72
N ILE A 322 48.26 -26.93 3.74
CA ILE A 322 48.87 -28.25 3.48
C ILE A 322 49.70 -28.14 2.20
#